data_AF-A0A0R3Q9A9-F1
#
_entry.id   AF-A0A0R3Q9A9-F1
#
_cell.length_a   1.000
_cell.length_b   1.000
_cell.length_c   1.000
_cell.angle_alpha   90.00
_cell.angle_beta   90.00
_cell.angle_gamma   90.00
#
_symmetry.space_group_name_H-M   'P 1'
#
loop_
_entity.id
_entity.type
_entity.pdbx_description
1 polymer ?
#
loop_
_entity_poly.entity_id
_entity_poly.type
_entity_poly.pdbx_seq_one_letter_code
_entity_poly.pdbx_strand_id
1 'polypeptide(L)'
;LTSLGPLTQLSHKHDDLHQTDHQIESGKKISQLPIELSEVEKQRTVPLKAAFIFFFLWILISAFVVRLWETNWTYFTAYYYFFTSLTTIGLGDVVTETPNYIIFNLALTMIGLSVVGLCVSIVQAKIRLIFDRMIRSIDSQYRIRQIDPDVATMTVIPDEKEGVKRLCEAQPIQDRLIYIAMDEHKKQLLEDRWRQRSSMVNRLVF
;
A
#
# COMPACT_ATOMS: atom_id res chain seq x y z
N LEU A 1 5.36 52.93 57.60
CA LEU A 1 4.46 51.83 57.18
C LEU A 1 3.68 52.32 55.96
N THR A 2 3.85 51.60 54.85
CA THR A 2 3.10 51.66 53.58
C THR A 2 3.11 52.97 52.78
N SER A 3 4.00 53.01 51.79
CA SER A 3 4.14 54.02 50.73
C SER A 3 3.83 53.37 49.36
N LEU A 4 3.23 54.17 48.46
CA LEU A 4 3.04 54.00 47.01
C LEU A 4 1.91 53.04 46.55
N GLY A 5 0.82 53.63 46.03
CA GLY A 5 -0.01 53.00 44.99
C GLY A 5 0.62 53.19 43.60
N PRO A 6 -0.15 53.24 42.49
CA PRO A 6 -1.34 52.47 42.10
C PRO A 6 -1.19 51.90 40.65
N LEU A 7 -2.14 51.11 40.14
CA LEU A 7 -2.38 50.90 38.69
C LEU A 7 -1.30 50.26 37.77
N THR A 8 -0.25 49.59 38.27
CA THR A 8 0.73 48.87 37.39
C THR A 8 0.49 47.36 37.26
N GLN A 9 -0.36 46.76 38.09
CA GLN A 9 -0.57 45.30 38.16
C GLN A 9 -1.62 44.76 37.17
N LEU A 10 -2.37 45.63 36.48
CA LEU A 10 -3.40 45.20 35.52
C LEU A 10 -2.95 45.27 34.05
N SER A 11 -1.79 45.84 33.75
CA SER A 11 -1.26 45.91 32.38
C SER A 11 -0.28 44.80 32.04
N HIS A 12 0.23 44.04 33.01
CA HIS A 12 1.29 43.03 32.79
C HIS A 12 0.81 41.58 32.89
N LYS A 13 -0.50 41.35 33.05
CA LYS A 13 -1.11 40.02 32.97
C LYS A 13 -1.95 39.86 31.71
N HIS A 14 -1.45 40.43 30.61
CA HIS A 14 -1.94 40.15 29.26
C HIS A 14 -0.91 39.34 28.45
N ASP A 15 0.23 38.99 29.07
CA ASP A 15 1.33 38.22 28.44
C ASP A 15 1.40 36.75 28.91
N ASP A 16 0.37 36.24 29.58
CA ASP A 16 0.24 34.81 29.94
C ASP A 16 -0.53 34.01 28.86
N LEU A 17 -0.47 34.44 27.60
CA LEU A 17 -1.08 33.75 26.45
C LEU A 17 -0.03 33.29 25.44
N HIS A 18 1.10 32.82 25.93
CA HIS A 18 2.01 32.01 25.15
C HIS A 18 2.53 30.90 26.05
N GLN A 19 2.49 29.67 25.54
CA GLN A 19 3.14 28.49 26.12
C GLN A 19 2.30 27.61 27.06
N THR A 20 1.27 27.00 26.50
CA THR A 20 0.88 25.62 26.86
C THR A 20 0.61 24.84 25.58
N ASP A 21 1.67 24.72 24.79
CA ASP A 21 1.77 23.75 23.72
C ASP A 21 1.93 22.34 24.33
N HIS A 22 1.37 21.35 23.64
CA HIS A 22 1.55 19.90 23.85
C HIS A 22 0.70 19.17 24.91
N GLN A 23 -0.62 19.22 24.80
CA GLN A 23 -1.48 18.08 25.17
C GLN A 23 -2.69 17.98 24.24
N ILE A 24 -2.49 17.49 23.01
CA ILE A 24 -3.54 16.74 22.31
C ILE A 24 -3.01 15.31 22.20
N GLU A 25 -3.51 14.48 23.11
CA GLU A 25 -3.32 13.04 23.20
C GLU A 25 -4.02 12.33 22.01
N SER A 26 -3.52 12.56 20.80
CA SER A 26 -3.91 11.81 19.59
C SER A 26 -2.78 10.90 19.11
N GLY A 27 -2.02 10.36 20.08
CA GLY A 27 -0.91 9.42 19.86
C GLY A 27 -1.16 8.01 20.41
N LYS A 28 -2.37 7.73 20.93
CA LYS A 28 -2.67 6.42 21.52
C LYS A 28 -3.08 5.40 20.46
N LYS A 29 -2.05 4.88 19.77
CA LYS A 29 -1.86 3.46 19.44
C LYS A 29 -3.04 2.76 18.72
N ILE A 30 -3.33 3.16 17.47
CA ILE A 30 -3.93 2.22 16.48
C ILE A 30 -2.79 1.37 15.90
N SER A 31 -2.09 0.65 16.77
CA SER A 31 -0.98 -0.25 16.41
C SER A 31 -1.35 -1.72 16.62
N GLN A 32 -2.64 -2.04 16.84
CA GLN A 32 -3.05 -3.40 17.15
C GLN A 32 -4.41 -3.74 16.51
N LEU A 33 -4.42 -3.84 15.19
CA LEU A 33 -5.05 -5.00 14.58
C LEU A 33 -3.88 -5.95 14.30
N PRO A 34 -3.83 -7.16 14.89
CA PRO A 34 -2.71 -8.07 14.75
C PRO A 34 -2.80 -8.72 13.38
N ILE A 35 -2.40 -7.96 12.37
CA ILE A 35 -1.70 -8.54 11.25
C ILE A 35 -0.26 -8.41 11.70
N GLU A 36 0.30 -9.52 12.18
CA GLU A 36 1.74 -9.77 12.29
C GLU A 36 2.37 -9.44 10.94
N LEU A 37 2.53 -8.15 10.65
CA LEU A 37 3.42 -7.67 9.62
C LEU A 37 4.78 -7.84 10.27
N SER A 38 5.26 -9.08 10.23
CA SER A 38 6.56 -9.49 10.75
C SER A 38 7.54 -8.38 10.45
N GLU A 39 8.30 -7.96 11.46
CA GLU A 39 9.32 -6.88 11.46
C GLU A 39 10.31 -6.94 10.27
N VAL A 40 10.23 -7.98 9.44
CA VAL A 40 10.81 -8.15 8.10
C VAL A 40 10.34 -7.11 7.07
N GLU A 41 9.13 -6.54 7.16
CA GLU A 41 8.61 -5.59 6.14
C GLU A 41 9.32 -4.21 6.17
N LYS A 42 9.92 -3.82 7.30
CA LYS A 42 10.34 -2.43 7.53
C LYS A 42 11.73 -2.05 6.98
N GLN A 43 12.59 -2.99 6.55
CA GLN A 43 13.97 -2.62 6.17
C GLN A 43 14.48 -3.11 4.82
N ARG A 44 13.71 -3.93 4.10
CA ARG A 44 13.89 -4.08 2.65
C ARG A 44 12.50 -4.07 2.06
N THR A 45 12.08 -2.93 1.51
CA THR A 45 10.97 -2.97 0.57
C THR A 45 11.45 -3.81 -0.62
N VAL A 46 11.19 -5.12 -0.57
CA VAL A 46 11.51 -6.02 -1.67
C VAL A 46 10.80 -5.39 -2.86
N PRO A 47 11.54 -4.96 -3.90
CA PRO A 47 10.92 -4.32 -5.03
C PRO A 47 9.92 -5.33 -5.59
N LEU A 48 8.72 -4.89 -5.94
CA LEU A 48 7.69 -5.78 -6.50
C LEU A 48 8.27 -6.63 -7.66
N LYS A 49 9.20 -6.04 -8.40
CA LYS A 49 10.02 -6.69 -9.42
C LYS A 49 10.78 -7.92 -8.93
N ALA A 50 11.39 -7.87 -7.74
CA ALA A 50 12.11 -9.01 -7.17
C ALA A 50 11.17 -10.17 -6.82
N ALA A 51 9.94 -9.91 -6.38
CA ALA A 51 8.95 -10.97 -6.16
C ALA A 51 8.59 -11.69 -7.47
N PHE A 52 8.34 -10.92 -8.55
CA PHE A 52 8.11 -11.49 -9.87
C PHE A 52 9.32 -12.26 -10.40
N ILE A 53 10.54 -11.73 -10.25
CA ILE A 53 11.77 -12.43 -10.64
C ILE A 53 11.88 -13.75 -9.87
N PHE A 54 11.64 -13.74 -8.57
CA PHE A 54 11.69 -14.94 -7.73
C PHE A 54 10.66 -15.99 -8.17
N PHE A 55 9.43 -15.57 -8.51
CA PHE A 55 8.39 -16.44 -9.06
C PHE A 55 8.82 -17.10 -10.38
N PHE A 56 9.33 -16.33 -11.34
CA PHE A 56 9.79 -16.89 -12.61
C PHE A 56 11.02 -17.79 -12.44
N LEU A 57 11.97 -17.41 -11.56
CA LEU A 57 13.11 -18.27 -11.23
C LEU A 57 12.66 -19.60 -10.62
N TRP A 58 11.66 -19.60 -9.74
CA TRP A 58 11.09 -20.81 -9.18
C TRP A 58 10.54 -21.75 -10.27
N ILE A 59 9.82 -21.21 -11.26
CA ILE A 59 9.32 -21.98 -12.41
C ILE A 59 10.50 -22.56 -13.23
N LEU A 60 11.50 -21.74 -13.55
CA LEU A 60 12.64 -22.17 -14.36
C LEU A 60 13.46 -23.29 -13.68
N ILE A 61 13.67 -23.17 -12.36
CA ILE A 61 14.35 -24.19 -11.54
C ILE A 61 13.50 -25.46 -11.47
N SER A 62 12.21 -25.34 -11.19
CA SER A 62 11.30 -26.49 -11.10
C SER A 62 11.21 -27.26 -12.43
N ALA A 63 11.13 -26.53 -13.55
CA ALA A 63 11.15 -27.12 -14.89
C ALA A 63 12.46 -27.85 -15.19
N PHE A 64 13.61 -27.29 -14.78
CA PHE A 64 14.91 -27.95 -14.92
C PHE A 64 15.00 -29.23 -14.09
N VAL A 65 14.54 -29.16 -12.83
CA VAL A 65 14.54 -30.29 -11.90
C VAL A 65 13.65 -31.43 -12.40
N VAL A 66 12.41 -31.15 -12.84
CA VAL A 66 11.52 -32.18 -13.41
C VAL A 66 12.08 -32.75 -14.71
N ARG A 67 12.71 -31.92 -15.56
CA ARG A 67 13.37 -32.41 -16.77
C ARG A 67 14.48 -33.43 -16.52
N LEU A 68 15.10 -33.43 -15.33
CA LEU A 68 16.13 -34.42 -14.98
C LEU A 68 15.53 -35.80 -14.65
N TRP A 69 14.30 -35.87 -14.13
CA TRP A 69 13.63 -37.16 -13.86
C TRP A 69 12.76 -37.61 -15.02
N GLU A 70 11.99 -36.68 -15.60
CA GLU A 70 11.06 -36.95 -16.67
C GLU A 70 11.76 -36.77 -18.02
N THR A 71 12.40 -37.83 -18.51
CA THR A 71 13.14 -37.83 -19.78
C THR A 71 12.26 -37.63 -21.01
N ASN A 72 10.97 -37.98 -20.90
CA ASN A 72 9.98 -37.82 -21.97
C ASN A 72 9.54 -36.36 -22.18
N TRP A 73 9.80 -35.47 -21.22
CA TRP A 73 9.39 -34.07 -21.31
C TRP A 73 10.49 -33.20 -21.91
N THR A 74 10.08 -32.23 -22.73
CA THR A 74 10.99 -31.13 -23.08
C THR A 74 11.03 -30.10 -21.97
N TYR A 75 12.11 -29.31 -21.90
CA TYR A 75 12.22 -28.23 -20.91
C TYR A 75 11.03 -27.24 -20.99
N PHE A 76 10.58 -26.92 -22.21
CA PHE A 76 9.45 -26.04 -22.43
C PHE A 76 8.12 -26.66 -21.99
N THR A 77 7.93 -27.97 -22.19
CA THR A 77 6.75 -28.71 -21.68
C THR A 77 6.68 -28.65 -20.15
N ALA A 78 7.82 -28.85 -19.47
CA ALA A 78 7.89 -28.75 -18.01
C ALA A 78 7.66 -27.31 -17.50
N TYR A 79 8.23 -26.31 -18.19
CA TYR A 79 7.97 -24.90 -17.89
C TYR A 79 6.48 -24.56 -18.03
N TYR A 80 5.85 -25.00 -19.11
CA TYR A 80 4.44 -24.78 -19.38
C TYR A 80 3.55 -25.44 -18.30
N TYR A 81 3.86 -26.66 -17.89
CA TYR A 81 3.18 -27.33 -16.77
C TYR A 81 3.22 -26.47 -15.50
N PHE A 82 4.41 -26.08 -15.03
CA PHE A 82 4.53 -25.27 -13.80
C PHE A 82 3.89 -23.89 -13.94
N PHE A 83 4.03 -23.24 -15.10
CA PHE A 83 3.42 -21.94 -15.35
C PHE A 83 1.90 -22.03 -15.26
N THR A 84 1.27 -22.96 -15.99
CA THR A 84 -0.20 -23.09 -16.01
C THR A 84 -0.76 -23.57 -14.67
N SER A 85 -0.05 -24.44 -13.94
CA SER A 85 -0.45 -24.87 -12.60
C SER A 85 -0.37 -23.73 -11.58
N LEU A 86 0.75 -22.99 -11.53
CA LEU A 86 0.95 -21.93 -10.54
C LEU A 86 0.17 -20.65 -10.83
N THR A 87 -0.09 -20.36 -12.10
CA THR A 87 -1.03 -19.30 -12.49
C THR A 87 -2.49 -19.69 -12.31
N THR A 88 -2.76 -20.92 -11.85
CA THR A 88 -4.10 -21.48 -11.62
C THR A 88 -4.97 -21.56 -12.89
N ILE A 89 -4.35 -21.50 -14.08
CA ILE A 89 -5.05 -21.76 -15.36
C ILE A 89 -5.42 -23.25 -15.43
N GLY A 90 -4.47 -24.13 -15.08
CA GLY A 90 -4.73 -25.55 -14.81
C GLY A 90 -5.33 -26.35 -15.96
N LEU A 91 -4.84 -26.18 -17.19
CA LEU A 91 -5.40 -26.82 -18.39
C LEU A 91 -5.44 -28.36 -18.32
N GLY A 92 -4.46 -28.98 -17.65
CA GLY A 92 -4.42 -30.43 -17.42
C GLY A 92 -4.10 -31.27 -18.67
N ASP A 93 -3.65 -30.63 -19.74
CA ASP A 93 -3.21 -31.24 -21.00
C ASP A 93 -1.83 -31.91 -20.89
N VAL A 94 -1.00 -31.43 -19.97
CA VAL A 94 0.32 -31.98 -19.66
C VAL A 94 0.30 -32.53 -18.24
N VAL A 95 0.52 -33.84 -18.08
CA VAL A 95 0.54 -34.54 -16.79
C VAL A 95 1.67 -35.56 -16.74
N THR A 96 2.32 -35.71 -15.60
CA THR A 96 3.42 -36.66 -15.43
C THR A 96 2.89 -38.09 -15.55
N GLU A 97 3.39 -38.83 -16.53
CA GLU A 97 2.98 -40.21 -16.81
C GLU A 97 3.73 -41.21 -15.92
N THR A 98 4.94 -40.87 -15.46
CA THR A 98 5.78 -41.76 -14.66
C THR A 98 5.30 -41.82 -13.20
N PRO A 99 4.73 -42.93 -12.72
CA PRO A 99 4.06 -43.00 -11.40
C PRO A 99 4.99 -42.69 -10.22
N ASN A 100 6.27 -43.01 -10.36
CA ASN A 100 7.27 -42.83 -9.31
C ASN A 100 7.57 -41.36 -8.99
N TYR A 101 7.36 -40.45 -9.95
CA TYR A 101 7.72 -39.03 -9.80
C TYR A 101 6.50 -38.10 -9.64
N ILE A 102 5.27 -38.62 -9.73
CA ILE A 102 4.03 -37.85 -9.56
C ILE A 102 3.99 -37.14 -8.20
N ILE A 103 4.30 -37.87 -7.12
CA ILE A 103 4.28 -37.32 -5.75
C ILE A 103 5.31 -36.20 -5.62
N PHE A 104 6.48 -36.36 -6.24
CA PHE A 104 7.53 -35.34 -6.22
C PHE A 104 7.10 -34.09 -6.99
N ASN A 105 6.53 -34.26 -8.20
CA ASN A 105 6.02 -33.17 -9.01
C ASN A 105 4.89 -32.39 -8.30
N LEU A 106 4.00 -33.12 -7.60
CA LEU A 106 2.96 -32.53 -6.77
C LEU A 106 3.56 -31.71 -5.61
N ALA A 107 4.58 -32.24 -4.93
CA ALA A 107 5.26 -31.53 -3.84
C ALA A 107 5.92 -30.23 -4.33
N LEU A 108 6.58 -30.24 -5.49
CA LEU A 108 7.13 -29.02 -6.11
C LEU A 108 6.06 -27.99 -6.44
N THR A 109 4.91 -28.45 -6.94
CA THR A 109 3.78 -27.58 -7.23
C THR A 109 3.23 -26.95 -5.94
N MET A 110 3.12 -27.70 -4.85
CA MET A 110 2.69 -27.18 -3.54
C MET A 110 3.65 -26.12 -2.99
N ILE A 111 4.95 -26.34 -3.09
CA ILE A 111 5.95 -25.33 -2.69
C ILE A 111 5.82 -24.09 -3.60
N GLY A 112 5.61 -24.29 -4.91
CA GLY A 112 5.37 -23.19 -5.83
C GLY A 112 4.12 -22.37 -5.50
N LEU A 113 3.04 -23.01 -5.01
CA LEU A 113 1.85 -22.30 -4.54
C LEU A 113 2.15 -21.47 -3.28
N SER A 114 3.07 -21.92 -2.43
CA SER A 114 3.55 -21.11 -1.29
C SER A 114 4.32 -19.87 -1.77
N VAL A 115 5.13 -20.01 -2.84
CA VAL A 115 5.79 -18.86 -3.49
C VAL A 115 4.77 -17.88 -4.08
N VAL A 116 3.71 -18.38 -4.70
CA VAL A 116 2.59 -17.55 -5.18
C VAL A 116 1.93 -16.82 -4.01
N GLY A 117 1.67 -17.50 -2.89
CA GLY A 117 1.12 -16.90 -1.67
C GLY A 117 2.00 -15.79 -1.09
N LEU A 118 3.32 -15.96 -1.11
CA LEU A 118 4.28 -14.92 -0.74
C LEU A 118 4.19 -13.72 -1.69
N CYS A 119 4.11 -13.96 -3.00
CA CYS A 119 3.97 -12.91 -4.00
C CYS A 119 2.68 -12.10 -3.79
N VAL A 120 1.55 -12.78 -3.54
CA VAL A 120 0.27 -12.15 -3.22
C VAL A 120 0.39 -11.32 -1.95
N SER A 121 1.05 -11.84 -0.91
CA SER A 121 1.26 -11.11 0.35
C SER A 121 2.05 -9.81 0.14
N ILE A 122 3.12 -9.86 -0.66
CA ILE A 122 3.91 -8.67 -1.02
C ILE A 122 3.07 -7.65 -1.80
N VAL A 123 2.29 -8.11 -2.79
CA VAL A 123 1.39 -7.24 -3.56
C VAL A 123 0.37 -6.58 -2.64
N GLN A 124 -0.24 -7.35 -1.74
CA GLN A 124 -1.22 -6.84 -0.79
C GLN A 124 -0.61 -5.80 0.15
N ALA A 125 0.60 -6.02 0.65
CA ALA A 125 1.32 -5.06 1.48
C ALA A 125 1.60 -3.76 0.72
N LYS A 126 2.05 -3.84 -0.53
CA LYS A 126 2.25 -2.67 -1.41
C LYS A 126 0.96 -1.89 -1.64
N ILE A 127 -0.16 -2.57 -1.91
CA ILE A 127 -1.47 -1.92 -2.08
C ILE A 127 -1.85 -1.15 -0.82
N ARG A 128 -1.67 -1.73 0.38
CA ARG A 128 -1.96 -1.05 1.66
C ARG A 128 -1.09 0.18 1.86
N LEU A 129 0.21 0.08 1.58
CA LEU A 129 1.14 1.21 1.71
C LEU A 129 0.78 2.38 0.79
N ILE A 130 0.42 2.09 -0.46
CA ILE A 130 0.02 3.11 -1.44
C ILE A 130 -1.31 3.74 -1.03
N PHE A 131 -2.28 2.93 -0.60
CA PHE A 131 -3.55 3.40 -0.07
C PHE A 131 -3.36 4.39 1.11
N ASP A 132 -2.55 4.02 2.10
CA ASP A 132 -2.26 4.89 3.25
C ASP A 132 -1.51 6.16 2.85
N ARG A 133 -0.59 6.06 1.88
CA ARG A 133 0.13 7.23 1.34
C ARG A 133 -0.84 8.19 0.67
N MET A 134 -1.78 7.68 -0.13
CA MET A 134 -2.80 8.52 -0.77
C MET A 134 -3.67 9.21 0.27
N ILE A 135 -4.18 8.49 1.27
CA ILE A 135 -4.94 9.08 2.39
C ILE A 135 -4.16 10.23 3.04
N ARG A 136 -2.89 10.01 3.38
CA ARG A 136 -2.04 11.04 3.99
C ARG A 136 -1.81 12.22 3.06
N SER A 137 -1.70 12.00 1.75
CA SER A 137 -1.56 13.10 0.78
C SER A 137 -2.82 13.98 0.75
N ILE A 138 -4.01 13.36 0.85
CA ILE A 138 -5.30 14.07 0.92
C ILE A 138 -5.38 14.89 2.22
N ASP A 139 -5.06 14.28 3.36
CA ASP A 139 -5.06 14.97 4.64
C ASP A 139 -4.00 16.11 4.69
N SER A 140 -2.84 15.93 4.04
CA SER A 140 -1.81 16.98 3.93
C SER A 140 -2.27 18.15 3.06
N GLN A 141 -2.96 17.88 1.94
CA GLN A 141 -3.55 18.92 1.08
C GLN A 141 -4.64 19.73 1.82
N TYR A 142 -5.35 19.11 2.77
CA TYR A 142 -6.27 19.80 3.66
C TYR A 142 -5.53 20.66 4.70
N ARG A 143 -4.44 20.16 5.31
CA ARG A 143 -3.68 20.92 6.31
C ARG A 143 -2.96 22.14 5.71
N ILE A 144 -2.36 22.01 4.53
CA ILE A 144 -1.68 23.13 3.85
C ILE A 144 -2.66 24.27 3.60
N ARG A 145 -3.93 23.99 3.31
CA ARG A 145 -4.99 25.01 3.20
C ARG A 145 -5.28 25.80 4.46
N GLN A 146 -5.16 25.19 5.64
CA GLN A 146 -5.41 25.91 6.89
C GLN A 146 -4.32 26.95 7.17
N ILE A 147 -3.17 26.82 6.51
CA ILE A 147 -1.98 27.65 6.72
C ILE A 147 -1.83 28.66 5.58
N ASP A 148 -2.10 28.27 4.34
CA ASP A 148 -1.95 29.13 3.15
C ASP A 148 -3.04 28.81 2.10
N PRO A 149 -4.08 29.65 1.94
CA PRO A 149 -5.24 29.37 1.08
C PRO A 149 -4.91 29.39 -0.43
N ASP A 150 -3.83 30.05 -0.84
CA ASP A 150 -3.53 30.33 -2.25
C ASP A 150 -2.74 29.21 -2.97
N VAL A 151 -2.13 28.29 -2.22
CA VAL A 151 -1.24 27.23 -2.75
C VAL A 151 -1.99 25.93 -3.05
N ALA A 152 -3.24 25.82 -2.63
CA ALA A 152 -3.87 24.52 -2.48
C ALA A 152 -4.68 24.11 -3.72
N THR A 153 -4.46 22.90 -4.24
CA THR A 153 -5.02 22.44 -5.53
C THR A 153 -6.50 21.98 -5.47
N MET A 154 -6.95 21.39 -4.35
CA MET A 154 -8.33 20.88 -4.10
C MET A 154 -9.51 21.88 -4.31
N THR A 155 -9.30 23.20 -4.39
CA THR A 155 -10.34 24.23 -4.60
C THR A 155 -10.53 24.52 -6.09
N VAL A 156 -9.57 24.12 -6.93
CA VAL A 156 -9.58 24.32 -8.39
C VAL A 156 -10.20 23.12 -9.12
N ILE A 157 -10.32 21.96 -8.46
CA ILE A 157 -10.86 20.74 -9.07
C ILE A 157 -12.24 20.44 -8.49
N PRO A 158 -13.34 20.79 -9.18
CA PRO A 158 -14.69 20.48 -8.75
C PRO A 158 -15.03 18.97 -8.83
N ASP A 159 -14.25 18.20 -9.59
CA ASP A 159 -14.45 16.75 -9.77
C ASP A 159 -13.52 15.92 -8.86
N GLU A 160 -14.14 15.19 -7.93
CA GLU A 160 -13.49 14.32 -6.94
C GLU A 160 -12.59 13.27 -7.61
N LYS A 161 -13.05 12.73 -8.74
CA LYS A 161 -12.34 11.70 -9.50
C LYS A 161 -11.07 12.24 -10.14
N GLU A 162 -11.13 13.46 -10.68
CA GLU A 162 -9.98 14.13 -11.27
C GLU A 162 -8.93 14.50 -10.20
N GLY A 163 -9.36 14.85 -8.98
CA GLY A 163 -8.45 15.12 -7.86
C GLY A 163 -7.64 13.89 -7.43
N VAL A 164 -8.31 12.75 -7.23
CA VAL A 164 -7.66 11.47 -6.91
C VAL A 164 -6.78 10.98 -8.06
N LYS A 165 -7.24 11.17 -9.31
CA LYS A 165 -6.48 10.80 -10.51
C LYS A 165 -5.19 11.61 -10.67
N ARG A 166 -5.21 12.93 -10.42
CA ARG A 166 -4.01 13.80 -10.45
C ARG A 166 -2.98 13.39 -9.39
N LEU A 167 -3.44 13.04 -8.19
CA LEU A 167 -2.57 12.49 -7.14
C LEU A 167 -1.92 11.18 -7.57
N CYS A 168 -2.66 10.32 -8.29
CA CYS A 168 -2.12 9.08 -8.85
C CYS A 168 -1.16 9.34 -10.02
N GLU A 169 -1.44 10.33 -10.87
CA GLU A 169 -0.58 10.73 -11.99
C GLU A 169 0.74 11.34 -11.54
N ALA A 170 0.77 11.98 -10.37
CA ALA A 170 1.99 12.47 -9.74
C ALA A 170 2.88 11.34 -9.17
N GLN A 171 2.38 10.10 -9.07
CA GLN A 171 3.15 8.94 -8.62
C GLN A 171 3.86 8.23 -9.79
N PRO A 172 5.03 7.61 -9.56
CA PRO A 172 5.73 6.84 -10.60
C PRO A 172 4.85 5.74 -11.19
N ILE A 173 5.12 5.36 -12.44
CA ILE A 173 4.31 4.41 -13.24
C ILE A 173 4.02 3.08 -12.52
N GLN A 174 4.94 2.60 -11.68
CA GLN A 174 4.76 1.36 -10.91
C GLN A 174 3.63 1.46 -9.88
N ASP A 175 3.52 2.62 -9.20
CA ASP A 175 2.51 2.86 -8.19
C ASP A 175 1.14 3.09 -8.86
N ARG A 176 1.12 3.62 -10.10
CA ARG A 176 -0.10 3.73 -10.93
C ARG A 176 -0.68 2.37 -11.31
N LEU A 177 0.16 1.40 -11.69
CA LEU A 177 -0.31 0.05 -12.01
C LEU A 177 -0.92 -0.62 -10.77
N ILE A 178 -0.31 -0.43 -9.60
CA ILE A 178 -0.84 -0.95 -8.33
C ILE A 178 -2.15 -0.26 -7.94
N TYR A 179 -2.29 1.05 -8.22
CA TYR A 179 -3.56 1.76 -8.06
C TYR A 179 -4.67 1.21 -8.96
N ILE A 180 -4.37 0.89 -10.22
CA ILE A 180 -5.34 0.27 -11.13
C ILE A 180 -5.78 -1.10 -10.59
N ALA A 181 -4.83 -1.89 -10.09
CA ALA A 181 -5.08 -3.19 -9.45
C ALA A 181 -5.75 -3.09 -8.07
N MET A 182 -5.89 -1.89 -7.51
CA MET A 182 -6.57 -1.67 -6.24
C MET A 182 -8.07 -1.89 -6.41
N ASP A 183 -8.67 -2.55 -5.43
CA ASP A 183 -10.11 -2.85 -5.40
C ASP A 183 -10.96 -1.56 -5.47
N GLU A 184 -12.11 -1.66 -6.13
CA GLU A 184 -12.98 -0.51 -6.41
C GLU A 184 -13.50 0.13 -5.12
N HIS A 185 -13.75 -0.67 -4.08
CA HIS A 185 -14.16 -0.17 -2.77
C HIS A 185 -13.10 0.75 -2.14
N LYS A 186 -11.81 0.42 -2.30
CA LYS A 186 -10.73 1.28 -1.80
C LYS A 186 -10.61 2.57 -2.59
N LYS A 187 -10.89 2.54 -3.90
CA LYS A 187 -10.94 3.76 -4.72
C LYS A 187 -12.09 4.66 -4.25
N GLN A 188 -13.28 4.09 -4.03
CA GLN A 188 -14.44 4.81 -3.47
C GLN A 188 -14.12 5.44 -2.11
N LEU A 189 -13.44 4.73 -1.21
CA LEU A 189 -13.04 5.29 0.09
C LEU A 189 -12.09 6.50 -0.03
N LEU A 190 -11.25 6.54 -1.06
CA LEU A 190 -10.40 7.70 -1.33
C LEU A 190 -11.21 8.88 -1.88
N GLU A 191 -12.14 8.61 -2.78
CA GLU A 191 -13.08 9.60 -3.31
C GLU A 191 -13.95 10.19 -2.18
N ASP A 192 -14.55 9.34 -1.34
CA ASP A 192 -15.37 9.75 -0.20
C ASP A 192 -14.56 10.59 0.81
N ARG A 193 -13.32 10.18 1.11
CA ARG A 193 -12.45 10.94 2.01
C ARG A 193 -12.07 12.29 1.40
N TRP A 194 -11.77 12.34 0.10
CA TRP A 194 -11.50 13.59 -0.61
C TRP A 194 -12.73 14.51 -0.56
N ARG A 195 -13.90 13.98 -0.88
CA ARG A 195 -15.19 14.68 -0.84
C ARG A 195 -15.49 15.25 0.54
N GLN A 196 -15.34 14.44 1.59
CA GLN A 196 -15.59 14.88 2.96
C GLN A 196 -14.69 16.06 3.32
N ARG A 197 -13.40 15.99 2.98
CA ARG A 197 -12.43 17.07 3.22
C ARG A 197 -12.74 18.31 2.38
N SER A 198 -13.09 18.16 1.10
CA SER A 198 -13.45 19.27 0.21
C SER A 198 -14.75 19.98 0.65
N SER A 199 -15.75 19.23 1.10
CA SER A 199 -17.02 19.76 1.61
C SER A 199 -16.83 20.56 2.90
N MET A 200 -15.94 20.14 3.78
CA MET A 200 -15.60 20.91 5.00
C MET A 200 -14.93 22.24 4.66
N VAL A 201 -14.15 22.30 3.58
CA VAL A 201 -13.56 23.56 3.08
C VAL A 201 -14.63 24.51 2.56
N ASN A 202 -15.57 24.04 1.74
CA ASN A 202 -16.63 24.89 1.18
C ASN A 202 -17.55 25.51 2.25
N ARG A 203 -17.68 24.90 3.44
CA ARG A 203 -18.46 25.47 4.55
C ARG A 203 -17.77 26.60 5.31
N LEU A 204 -16.44 26.74 5.19
CA LEU A 204 -15.67 27.78 5.90
C LEU A 204 -15.53 29.08 5.09
N VAL A 205 -15.93 29.06 3.81
CA VAL A 205 -15.79 30.18 2.86
C VAL A 205 -17.11 30.97 2.70
N PHE A 206 -18.18 30.56 3.40
CA PHE A 206 -19.48 31.26 3.45
C PHE A 206 -19.79 31.80 4.84
#